data_AF-A0A3M9XWT8-F1
#
_entry.id   AF-A0A3M9XWT8-F1
#
_cell.length_a   1.000
_cell.length_b   1.000
_cell.length_c   1.000
_cell.angle_alpha   90.00
_cell.angle_beta   90.00
_cell.angle_gamma   90.00
#
_symmetry.space_group_name_H-M   'P 1'
#
loop_
_entity.id
_entity.type
_entity.pdbx_description
1 polymer ?
#
loop_
_entity_poly.entity_id
_entity_poly.type
_entity_poly.pdbx_seq_one_letter_code
_entity_poly.pdbx_strand_id
1 'polypeptide(L)'
;MGNKRGHISREERFCIEKLLAAGDSYRNIATRLNRGLSTISQEVARCGGRKAYTASSAHKGAKHRQWYKKRSCLKVALDPYLCRRVEADIRGHVSPERISGRLRLEGQPYASPKAIRRFARSRHFESYLYRKGLKRRWRGWGNARQQRFADRIFVDDPRCVRTGYGHWEGDFIVSSASTPVLLVLVERQTKETIIRWIQNRTNERVSRVILGALAGKRVASLAVDNDIAFAQHRDLSSRLGAPVYFARPFRSNDKPLVENTNRWIRWFVPKKTDLRDVTIEQVRHIEEWLNTVPRQCLGFYSSREVTRLYTTCSV
;
A
#
# COMPACT_ATOMS: atom_id res chain seq x y z
N MET A 1 -4.04 -31.99 28.76
CA MET A 1 -2.57 -32.05 28.57
C MET A 1 -2.13 -31.07 27.49
N GLY A 2 -1.09 -30.27 27.75
CA GLY A 2 -0.61 -29.25 26.82
C GLY A 2 0.07 -29.88 25.60
N ASN A 3 -0.44 -29.59 24.41
CA ASN A 3 0.15 -30.01 23.14
C ASN A 3 1.58 -29.44 23.03
N LYS A 4 2.60 -30.30 22.84
CA LYS A 4 3.98 -29.83 22.65
C LYS A 4 4.04 -28.86 21.47
N ARG A 5 4.41 -27.60 21.73
CA ARG A 5 4.60 -26.56 20.71
C ARG A 5 6.07 -26.54 20.27
N GLY A 6 6.40 -27.34 19.27
CA GLY A 6 7.77 -27.43 18.73
C GLY A 6 7.83 -28.30 17.48
N HIS A 7 8.95 -28.27 16.76
CA HIS A 7 9.14 -29.19 15.63
C HIS A 7 9.11 -30.65 16.13
N ILE A 8 8.60 -31.56 15.29
CA ILE A 8 8.67 -33.00 15.56
C ILE A 8 10.16 -33.39 15.55
N SER A 9 10.62 -34.05 16.61
CA SER A 9 12.02 -34.47 16.76
C SER A 9 12.36 -35.66 15.84
N ARG A 10 13.60 -36.15 15.86
CA ARG A 10 13.96 -37.36 15.09
C ARG A 10 13.35 -38.60 15.74
N GLU A 11 13.37 -38.63 17.06
CA GLU A 11 12.87 -39.70 17.93
C GLU A 11 11.34 -39.80 17.79
N GLU A 12 10.63 -38.67 17.84
CA GLU A 12 9.19 -38.66 17.60
C GLU A 12 8.83 -39.15 16.19
N ARG A 13 9.63 -38.85 15.16
CA ARG A 13 9.41 -39.40 13.81
C ARG A 13 9.61 -40.91 13.76
N PHE A 14 10.61 -41.43 14.47
CA PHE A 14 10.84 -42.87 14.58
C PHE A 14 9.65 -43.57 15.26
N CYS A 15 9.13 -42.99 16.35
CA CYS A 15 7.91 -43.49 16.98
C CYS A 15 6.71 -43.44 16.02
N ILE A 16 6.51 -42.35 15.28
CA ILE A 16 5.43 -42.27 14.26
C ILE A 16 5.57 -43.42 13.26
N GLU A 17 6.76 -43.67 12.72
CA GLU A 17 6.98 -44.76 11.75
C GLU A 17 6.60 -46.13 12.33
N LYS A 18 7.08 -46.47 13.54
CA LYS A 18 6.79 -47.76 14.17
C LYS A 18 5.31 -47.92 14.52
N LEU A 19 4.67 -46.88 15.03
CA LEU A 19 3.24 -46.91 15.36
C LEU A 19 2.38 -47.01 14.10
N LEU A 20 2.75 -46.35 13.00
CA LEU A 20 2.06 -46.50 11.72
C LEU A 20 2.17 -47.93 11.17
N ALA A 21 3.36 -48.55 11.27
CA ALA A 21 3.59 -49.94 10.88
C ALA A 21 2.77 -50.92 11.74
N ALA A 22 2.59 -50.62 13.02
CA ALA A 22 1.76 -51.39 13.95
C ALA A 22 0.23 -51.20 13.74
N GLY A 23 -0.20 -50.41 12.75
CA GLY A 23 -1.62 -50.20 12.47
C GLY A 23 -2.28 -49.10 13.33
N ASP A 24 -1.54 -48.37 14.17
CA ASP A 24 -2.14 -47.37 15.06
C ASP A 24 -2.80 -46.21 14.31
N SER A 25 -3.92 -45.72 14.83
CA SER A 25 -4.60 -44.54 14.30
C SER A 25 -3.81 -43.25 14.58
N TYR A 26 -3.96 -42.22 13.75
CA TYR A 26 -3.31 -40.92 13.99
C TYR A 26 -3.69 -40.31 15.35
N ARG A 27 -4.89 -40.61 15.86
CA ARG A 27 -5.35 -40.17 17.19
C ARG A 27 -4.55 -40.86 18.30
N ASN A 28 -4.32 -42.17 18.21
CA ASN A 28 -3.49 -42.89 19.18
C ASN A 28 -2.05 -42.39 19.18
N ILE A 29 -1.47 -42.20 17.99
CA ILE A 29 -0.12 -41.65 17.81
C ILE A 29 0.00 -40.25 18.42
N ALA A 30 -0.98 -39.39 18.16
CA ALA A 30 -1.06 -38.04 18.71
C ALA A 30 -1.09 -38.05 20.25
N THR A 31 -1.92 -38.90 20.85
CA THR A 31 -2.00 -39.05 22.31
C THR A 31 -0.67 -39.56 22.90
N ARG A 32 -0.09 -40.63 22.33
CA ARG A 32 1.17 -41.22 22.81
C ARG A 32 2.35 -40.24 22.75
N LEU A 33 2.39 -39.38 21.73
CA LEU A 33 3.46 -38.39 21.55
C LEU A 33 3.16 -37.04 22.24
N ASN A 34 1.98 -36.90 22.84
CA ASN A 34 1.46 -35.64 23.36
C ASN A 34 1.52 -34.51 22.31
N ARG A 35 1.03 -34.81 21.10
CA ARG A 35 0.96 -33.92 19.93
C ARG A 35 -0.48 -33.74 19.47
N GLY A 36 -0.77 -32.64 18.78
CA GLY A 36 -2.06 -32.45 18.12
C GLY A 36 -2.28 -33.42 16.95
N LEU A 37 -3.52 -33.90 16.78
CA LEU A 37 -3.92 -34.79 15.68
C LEU A 37 -3.56 -34.21 14.30
N SER A 38 -3.82 -32.92 14.09
CA SER A 38 -3.49 -32.21 12.85
C SER A 38 -1.99 -32.18 12.57
N THR A 39 -1.15 -32.09 13.62
CA THR A 39 0.31 -32.10 13.49
C THR A 39 0.80 -33.43 12.93
N ILE A 40 0.30 -34.55 13.47
CA ILE A 40 0.65 -35.90 12.99
C ILE A 40 0.14 -36.13 11.58
N SER A 41 -1.14 -35.83 11.34
CA SER A 41 -1.77 -35.99 10.02
C SER A 41 -1.02 -35.20 8.94
N GLN A 42 -0.69 -33.93 9.20
CA GLN A 42 0.04 -33.10 8.24
C GLN A 42 1.50 -33.52 8.05
N GLU A 43 2.18 -34.02 9.08
CA GLU A 43 3.55 -34.55 8.93
C GLU A 43 3.53 -35.79 8.03
N VAL A 44 2.62 -36.73 8.29
CA VAL A 44 2.49 -37.98 7.51
C VAL A 44 2.10 -37.68 6.07
N ALA A 45 1.07 -36.86 5.86
CA ALA A 45 0.63 -36.45 4.52
C ALA A 45 1.76 -35.79 3.72
N ARG A 46 2.54 -34.90 4.35
CA ARG A 46 3.67 -34.21 3.70
C ARG A 46 4.84 -35.13 3.36
N CYS A 47 4.91 -36.32 3.97
CA CYS A 47 5.99 -37.29 3.79
C CYS A 47 5.52 -38.53 3.01
N GLY A 48 4.53 -38.39 2.12
CA GLY A 48 4.08 -39.47 1.23
C GLY A 48 2.90 -40.30 1.76
N GLY A 49 2.31 -39.92 2.90
CA GLY A 49 1.16 -40.61 3.48
C GLY A 49 1.55 -41.87 4.27
N ARG A 50 0.55 -42.57 4.80
CA ARG A 50 0.75 -43.66 5.77
C ARG A 50 1.66 -44.78 5.26
N LYS A 51 1.49 -45.19 4.00
CA LYS A 51 2.21 -46.34 3.42
C LYS A 51 3.68 -46.03 3.09
N ALA A 52 4.01 -44.79 2.78
CA ALA A 52 5.36 -44.38 2.36
C ALA A 52 6.15 -43.64 3.46
N TYR A 53 5.55 -43.46 4.64
CA TYR A 53 6.17 -42.70 5.72
C TYR A 53 7.38 -43.43 6.29
N THR A 54 8.55 -42.78 6.20
CA THR A 54 9.79 -43.24 6.85
C THR A 54 10.40 -42.09 7.65
N ALA A 55 10.84 -42.37 8.89
CA ALA A 55 11.37 -41.36 9.78
C ALA A 55 12.63 -40.70 9.22
N SER A 56 13.48 -41.48 8.55
CA SER A 56 14.70 -40.98 7.88
C SER A 56 14.37 -39.95 6.80
N SER A 57 13.46 -40.27 5.88
CA SER A 57 13.05 -39.37 4.80
C SER A 57 12.28 -38.16 5.32
N ALA A 58 11.39 -38.35 6.29
CA ALA A 58 10.67 -37.26 6.95
C ALA A 58 11.62 -36.29 7.66
N HIS A 59 12.64 -36.81 8.36
CA HIS A 59 13.66 -36.00 9.03
C HIS A 59 14.57 -35.26 8.04
N LYS A 60 15.10 -35.96 7.02
CA LYS A 60 15.89 -35.35 5.93
C LYS A 60 15.10 -34.25 5.23
N GLY A 61 13.85 -34.54 4.85
CA GLY A 61 12.94 -33.57 4.24
C GLY A 61 12.65 -32.37 5.14
N ALA A 62 12.48 -32.57 6.45
CA ALA A 62 12.30 -31.47 7.40
C ALA A 62 13.54 -30.56 7.50
N LYS A 63 14.74 -31.15 7.59
CA LYS A 63 16.01 -30.42 7.57
C LYS A 63 16.20 -29.64 6.27
N HIS A 64 15.95 -30.29 5.13
CA HIS A 64 15.99 -29.66 3.82
C HIS A 64 15.05 -28.46 3.77
N ARG A 65 13.76 -28.62 4.11
CA ARG A 65 12.80 -27.51 4.18
C ARG A 65 13.27 -26.36 5.09
N GLN A 66 13.87 -26.67 6.24
CA GLN A 66 14.41 -25.65 7.13
C GLN A 66 15.58 -24.89 6.49
N TRP A 67 16.49 -25.59 5.82
CA TRP A 67 17.58 -25.00 5.06
C TRP A 67 17.06 -24.11 3.91
N TYR A 68 16.11 -24.59 3.11
CA TYR A 68 15.49 -23.80 2.03
C TYR A 68 14.79 -22.55 2.56
N LYS A 69 14.10 -22.62 3.70
CA LYS A 69 13.50 -21.43 4.34
C LYS A 69 14.55 -20.38 4.71
N LYS A 70 15.68 -20.81 5.29
CA LYS A 70 16.79 -19.91 5.63
C LYS A 70 17.42 -19.31 4.37
N ARG A 71 17.74 -20.13 3.38
CA ARG A 71 18.33 -19.70 2.11
C ARG A 71 17.39 -18.77 1.34
N SER A 72 16.10 -19.06 1.29
CA SER A 72 15.08 -18.20 0.67
C SER A 72 15.00 -16.82 1.36
N CYS A 73 15.13 -16.76 2.69
CA CYS A 73 15.21 -15.49 3.40
C CYS A 73 16.50 -14.71 3.10
N LEU A 74 17.57 -15.40 2.69
CA LEU A 74 18.84 -14.81 2.28
C LEU A 74 18.93 -14.59 0.76
N LYS A 75 17.89 -14.94 -0.01
CA LYS A 75 17.94 -14.96 -1.48
C LYS A 75 18.42 -13.63 -2.08
N VAL A 76 17.94 -12.50 -1.55
CA VAL A 76 18.35 -11.16 -2.00
C VAL A 76 19.85 -10.92 -1.79
N ALA A 77 20.41 -11.40 -0.67
CA ALA A 77 21.83 -11.23 -0.37
C ALA A 77 22.74 -12.18 -1.16
N LEU A 78 22.19 -13.30 -1.65
CA LEU A 78 22.92 -14.32 -2.41
C LEU A 78 22.91 -14.08 -3.92
N ASP A 79 22.06 -13.19 -4.41
CA ASP A 79 21.89 -12.89 -5.83
C ASP A 79 22.33 -11.44 -6.09
N PRO A 80 23.44 -11.20 -6.80
CA PRO A 80 23.97 -9.86 -7.03
C PRO A 80 23.01 -8.94 -7.78
N TYR A 81 22.21 -9.49 -8.71
CA TYR A 81 21.20 -8.71 -9.43
C TYR A 81 20.09 -8.27 -8.47
N LEU A 82 19.55 -9.20 -7.68
CA LEU A 82 18.53 -8.86 -6.69
C LEU A 82 19.04 -7.91 -5.61
N CYS A 83 20.30 -8.07 -5.19
CA CYS A 83 20.92 -7.15 -4.24
C CYS A 83 20.86 -5.71 -4.76
N ARG A 84 21.35 -5.47 -5.99
CA ARG A 84 21.33 -4.13 -6.60
C ARG A 84 19.92 -3.60 -6.82
N ARG A 85 19.03 -4.42 -7.38
CA ARG A 85 17.65 -4.01 -7.67
C ARG A 85 16.87 -3.68 -6.41
N VAL A 86 16.88 -4.57 -5.42
CA VAL A 86 16.16 -4.37 -4.15
C VAL A 86 16.75 -3.21 -3.36
N GLU A 87 18.06 -3.02 -3.38
CA GLU A 87 18.72 -1.88 -2.75
C GLU A 87 18.30 -0.56 -3.39
N ALA A 88 18.29 -0.47 -4.72
CA ALA A 88 17.81 0.71 -5.44
C ALA A 88 16.33 1.01 -5.12
N ASP A 89 15.47 -0.01 -5.16
CA ASP A 89 14.05 0.14 -4.86
C ASP A 89 13.80 0.56 -3.40
N ILE A 90 14.55 0.00 -2.44
CA ILE A 90 14.45 0.41 -1.02
C ILE A 90 14.87 1.86 -0.85
N ARG A 91 16.01 2.27 -1.43
CA ARG A 91 16.45 3.68 -1.38
C ARG A 91 15.47 4.62 -2.07
N GLY A 92 14.82 4.16 -3.13
CA GLY A 92 13.67 4.80 -3.77
C GLY A 92 12.36 4.68 -2.97
N HIS A 93 12.44 4.32 -1.69
CA HIS A 93 11.32 4.30 -0.75
C HIS A 93 10.18 3.33 -1.09
N VAL A 94 10.47 2.29 -1.87
CA VAL A 94 9.48 1.28 -2.27
C VAL A 94 9.33 0.22 -1.17
N SER A 95 8.09 -0.11 -0.79
CA SER A 95 7.85 -1.08 0.27
C SER A 95 8.23 -2.51 -0.15
N PRO A 96 8.62 -3.40 0.79
CA PRO A 96 8.98 -4.78 0.48
C PRO A 96 7.90 -5.57 -0.26
N GLU A 97 6.63 -5.28 0.00
CA GLU A 97 5.48 -5.89 -0.68
C GLU A 97 5.37 -5.41 -2.14
N ARG A 98 5.58 -4.12 -2.37
CA ARG A 98 5.58 -3.52 -3.72
C ARG A 98 6.75 -4.05 -4.55
N ILE A 99 7.95 -4.11 -3.98
CA ILE A 99 9.13 -4.69 -4.63
C ILE A 99 8.87 -6.15 -5.00
N SER A 100 8.40 -6.96 -4.05
CA SER A 100 8.12 -8.38 -4.29
C SER A 100 7.08 -8.60 -5.41
N GLY A 101 6.01 -7.81 -5.40
CA GLY A 101 4.99 -7.87 -6.44
C GLY A 101 5.51 -7.39 -7.80
N ARG A 102 6.31 -6.33 -7.83
CA ARG A 102 6.91 -5.79 -9.05
C ARG A 102 7.89 -6.78 -9.68
N LEU A 103 8.75 -7.43 -8.89
CA LEU A 103 9.66 -8.48 -9.37
C LEU A 103 8.88 -9.62 -10.06
N ARG A 104 7.73 -10.03 -9.48
CA ARG A 104 6.88 -11.06 -10.08
C ARG A 104 6.26 -10.59 -11.39
N LEU A 105 5.77 -9.35 -11.45
CA LEU A 105 5.15 -8.76 -12.63
C LEU A 105 6.15 -8.68 -13.81
N GLU A 106 7.39 -8.28 -13.52
CA GLU A 106 8.46 -8.13 -14.53
C GLU A 106 9.11 -9.48 -14.93
N GLY A 107 8.65 -10.62 -14.41
CA GLY A 107 9.27 -11.93 -14.65
C GLY A 107 10.67 -12.08 -14.06
N GLN A 108 11.07 -11.18 -13.15
CA GLN A 108 12.38 -11.16 -12.52
C GLN A 108 12.49 -12.24 -11.42
N PRO A 109 13.72 -12.60 -11.00
CA PRO A 109 13.91 -13.55 -9.91
C PRO A 109 13.10 -13.18 -8.65
N TYR A 110 12.14 -14.02 -8.28
CA TYR A 110 11.25 -13.68 -7.17
C TYR A 110 11.98 -13.59 -5.83
N ALA A 111 11.78 -12.50 -5.09
CA ALA A 111 12.14 -12.35 -3.68
C ALA A 111 10.90 -12.11 -2.83
N SER A 112 10.75 -12.85 -1.73
CA SER A 112 9.64 -12.65 -0.81
C SER A 112 9.79 -11.34 -0.02
N PRO A 113 8.68 -10.71 0.44
CA PRO A 113 8.77 -9.52 1.29
C PRO A 113 9.58 -9.77 2.56
N LYS A 114 9.58 -11.00 3.07
CA LYS A 114 10.38 -11.40 4.24
C LYS A 114 11.88 -11.40 3.94
N ALA A 115 12.28 -11.86 2.76
CA ALA A 115 13.68 -11.82 2.32
C ALA A 115 14.15 -10.37 2.13
N ILE A 116 13.33 -9.53 1.50
CA ILE A 116 13.59 -8.11 1.29
C ILE A 116 13.73 -7.38 2.65
N ARG A 117 12.82 -7.60 3.60
CA ARG A 117 12.93 -7.03 4.96
C ARG A 117 14.14 -7.55 5.73
N ARG A 118 14.57 -8.79 5.51
CA ARG A 118 15.80 -9.32 6.12
C ARG A 118 17.03 -8.63 5.54
N PHE A 119 17.07 -8.46 4.22
CA PHE A 119 18.13 -7.75 3.53
C PHE A 119 18.23 -6.29 3.96
N ALA A 120 17.10 -5.57 4.03
CA ALA A 120 17.05 -4.20 4.53
C ALA A 120 17.66 -4.08 5.93
N ARG A 121 17.27 -4.97 6.86
CA ARG A 121 17.82 -5.00 8.23
C ARG A 121 19.32 -5.31 8.28
N SER A 122 19.81 -6.21 7.44
CA SER A 122 21.24 -6.53 7.41
C SER A 122 22.11 -5.41 6.83
N ARG A 123 21.50 -4.44 6.15
CA ARG A 123 22.19 -3.29 5.52
C ARG A 123 21.81 -1.95 6.14
N HIS A 124 21.04 -1.95 7.24
CA HIS A 124 20.55 -0.75 7.93
C HIS A 124 19.70 0.19 7.06
N PHE A 125 18.92 -0.35 6.12
CA PHE A 125 18.07 0.42 5.20
C PHE A 125 16.64 0.66 5.72
N GLU A 126 16.34 0.37 6.98
CA GLU A 126 14.99 0.49 7.55
C GLU A 126 14.49 1.94 7.57
N SER A 127 15.38 2.93 7.57
CA SER A 127 15.02 4.36 7.49
C SER A 127 14.34 4.72 6.17
N TYR A 128 14.68 4.03 5.07
CA TYR A 128 14.05 4.25 3.77
C TYR A 128 12.68 3.58 3.64
N LEU A 129 12.35 2.63 4.52
CA LEU A 129 11.05 1.98 4.52
C LEU A 129 10.05 2.84 5.28
N TYR A 130 8.88 3.06 4.68
CA TYR A 130 7.81 3.81 5.33
C TYR A 130 7.44 3.20 6.69
N ARG A 131 7.77 3.91 7.78
CA ARG A 131 7.44 3.51 9.15
C ARG A 131 5.94 3.74 9.38
N LYS A 132 5.18 2.66 9.58
CA LYS A 132 3.85 2.73 10.21
C LYS A 132 4.03 3.24 11.64
N GLY A 133 3.85 4.54 11.84
CA GLY A 133 4.12 5.20 13.12
C GLY A 133 3.07 6.20 13.60
N LEU A 134 1.90 6.29 12.94
CA LEU A 134 0.81 7.13 13.43
C LEU A 134 -0.31 6.22 13.94
N LYS A 135 -0.25 5.84 15.23
CA LYS A 135 -1.46 5.40 15.94
C LYS A 135 -2.48 6.52 15.80
N ARG A 136 -3.65 6.26 15.20
CA ARG A 136 -4.77 7.22 15.23
C ARG A 136 -5.10 7.45 16.70
N ARG A 137 -4.72 8.62 17.25
CA ARG A 137 -5.36 9.13 18.45
C ARG A 137 -6.78 9.51 18.04
N TRP A 138 -7.76 8.81 18.61
CA TRP A 138 -9.15 9.23 18.52
C TRP A 138 -9.23 10.64 19.13
N ARG A 139 -9.56 11.64 18.32
CA ARG A 139 -9.85 12.98 18.82
C ARG A 139 -11.36 13.03 19.04
N GLY A 140 -11.77 13.35 20.26
CA GLY A 140 -13.17 13.53 20.61
C GLY A 140 -13.84 14.58 19.71
N TRP A 141 -15.15 14.44 19.59
CA TRP A 141 -16.02 15.36 18.84
C TRP A 141 -15.83 16.80 19.30
N GLY A 142 -15.40 17.66 18.38
CA GLY A 142 -15.46 19.12 18.54
C GLY A 142 -16.51 19.69 17.60
N ASN A 143 -17.44 20.46 18.14
CA ASN A 143 -18.46 21.18 17.38
C ASN A 143 -17.81 22.32 16.60
N ALA A 144 -17.32 22.04 15.39
CA ALA A 144 -16.91 23.10 14.47
C ALA A 144 -18.16 23.86 14.01
N ARG A 145 -18.28 25.15 14.38
CA ARG A 145 -19.33 26.05 13.90
C ARG A 145 -19.23 26.16 12.37
N GLN A 146 -20.33 25.82 11.69
CA GLN A 146 -20.42 25.80 10.23
C GLN A 146 -20.93 27.13 9.69
N GLN A 147 -20.36 27.59 8.57
CA GLN A 147 -21.02 28.56 7.69
C GLN A 147 -21.68 27.79 6.53
N ARG A 148 -22.98 28.00 6.33
CA ARG A 148 -23.76 27.42 5.24
C ARG A 148 -23.63 28.33 4.01
N PHE A 149 -23.08 27.80 2.93
CA PHE A 149 -23.10 28.46 1.62
C PHE A 149 -24.24 27.85 0.80
N ALA A 150 -25.00 28.69 0.08
CA ALA A 150 -26.09 28.23 -0.77
C ALA A 150 -25.59 27.41 -1.98
N ASP A 151 -26.45 26.52 -2.48
CA ASP A 151 -26.35 25.85 -3.79
C ASP A 151 -25.23 24.83 -4.04
N ARG A 152 -24.88 24.01 -3.04
CA ARG A 152 -23.87 22.95 -3.21
C ARG A 152 -24.46 21.62 -3.68
N ILE A 153 -23.78 20.99 -4.64
CA ILE A 153 -24.01 19.60 -5.01
C ILE A 153 -23.13 18.72 -4.11
N PHE A 154 -23.75 18.09 -3.12
CA PHE A 154 -23.08 17.08 -2.31
C PHE A 154 -23.02 15.76 -3.06
N VAL A 155 -22.01 14.95 -2.79
CA VAL A 155 -21.95 13.58 -3.33
C VAL A 155 -23.13 12.78 -2.76
N ASP A 156 -24.12 12.43 -3.60
CA ASP A 156 -25.33 11.69 -3.18
C ASP A 156 -25.11 10.18 -3.04
N ASP A 157 -24.38 9.57 -3.99
CA ASP A 157 -23.83 8.24 -3.85
C ASP A 157 -22.34 8.24 -4.24
N PRO A 158 -21.41 7.96 -3.31
CA PRO A 158 -19.98 7.80 -3.64
C PRO A 158 -19.71 6.72 -4.71
N ARG A 159 -20.70 5.86 -5.02
CA ARG A 159 -20.70 4.79 -6.04
C ARG A 159 -21.10 5.22 -7.44
N CYS A 160 -21.91 6.26 -7.64
CA CYS A 160 -22.27 6.68 -9.01
C CYS A 160 -21.13 7.45 -9.71
N VAL A 161 -20.21 8.04 -8.93
CA VAL A 161 -19.01 8.77 -9.43
C VAL A 161 -17.75 7.88 -9.47
N ARG A 162 -17.91 6.56 -9.44
CA ARG A 162 -16.84 5.62 -9.03
C ARG A 162 -16.17 4.85 -10.16
N THR A 163 -16.72 4.88 -11.36
CA THR A 163 -16.29 4.00 -12.44
C THR A 163 -15.86 4.82 -13.64
N GLY A 164 -14.59 4.71 -14.01
CA GLY A 164 -14.05 5.34 -15.20
C GLY A 164 -12.90 6.29 -14.91
N TYR A 165 -12.16 6.58 -15.98
CA TYR A 165 -11.05 7.52 -15.97
C TYR A 165 -11.55 8.97 -16.06
N GLY A 166 -10.94 9.85 -15.27
CA GLY A 166 -11.18 11.29 -15.27
C GLY A 166 -11.96 11.79 -14.05
N HIS A 167 -12.20 10.95 -13.04
CA HIS A 167 -12.76 11.40 -11.78
C HIS A 167 -11.63 11.80 -10.82
N TRP A 168 -11.58 13.06 -10.41
CA TRP A 168 -10.52 13.61 -9.58
C TRP A 168 -10.99 13.88 -8.15
N GLU A 169 -10.14 13.62 -7.17
CA GLU A 169 -10.28 14.05 -5.77
C GLU A 169 -9.26 15.15 -5.47
N GLY A 170 -9.70 16.27 -4.89
CA GLY A 170 -8.86 17.41 -4.53
C GLY A 170 -8.83 17.68 -3.03
N ASP A 171 -7.65 17.93 -2.49
CA ASP A 171 -7.46 18.29 -1.08
C ASP A 171 -6.29 19.27 -0.87
N PHE A 172 -6.27 19.94 0.28
CA PHE A 172 -5.16 20.80 0.68
C PHE A 172 -4.34 20.18 1.82
N ILE A 173 -3.03 20.18 1.64
CA ILE A 173 -2.08 19.98 2.73
C ILE A 173 -1.71 21.36 3.27
N VAL A 174 -2.25 21.67 4.46
CA VAL A 174 -1.97 22.91 5.19
C VAL A 174 -0.90 22.70 6.29
N SER A 175 -0.21 23.76 6.68
CA SER A 175 0.71 23.75 7.83
C SER A 175 0.35 24.87 8.79
N SER A 176 0.46 24.62 10.10
CA SER A 176 0.30 25.67 11.10
C SER A 176 1.48 26.64 11.15
N ALA A 177 2.59 26.32 10.48
CA ALA A 177 3.80 27.14 10.48
C ALA A 177 3.79 28.24 9.40
N SER A 178 2.89 28.17 8.42
CA SER A 178 2.96 29.02 7.22
C SER A 178 1.60 29.16 6.53
N THR A 179 1.40 30.24 5.77
CA THR A 179 0.18 30.48 4.98
C THR A 179 0.06 29.70 3.67
N PRO A 180 1.16 29.32 2.96
CA PRO A 180 1.03 28.52 1.75
C PRO A 180 0.46 27.13 2.01
N VAL A 181 -0.03 26.51 0.94
CA VAL A 181 -0.62 25.17 0.97
C VAL A 181 -0.13 24.36 -0.23
N LEU A 182 -0.17 23.03 -0.11
CA LEU A 182 -0.07 22.16 -1.30
C LEU A 182 -1.48 21.72 -1.69
N LEU A 183 -1.91 22.06 -2.90
CA LEU A 183 -3.05 21.45 -3.54
C LEU A 183 -2.65 20.07 -4.06
N VAL A 184 -3.41 19.06 -3.70
CA VAL A 184 -3.21 17.67 -4.14
C VAL A 184 -4.45 17.23 -4.91
N LEU A 185 -4.27 16.86 -6.18
CA LEU A 185 -5.31 16.30 -7.03
C LEU A 185 -4.96 14.84 -7.32
N VAL A 186 -5.92 13.93 -7.16
CA VAL A 186 -5.71 12.50 -7.38
C VAL A 186 -6.81 11.92 -8.26
N GLU A 187 -6.44 11.36 -9.40
CA GLU A 187 -7.36 10.65 -10.31
C GLU A 187 -7.74 9.29 -9.72
N ARG A 188 -9.03 8.93 -9.71
CA ARG A 188 -9.54 7.80 -8.94
C ARG A 188 -9.23 6.44 -9.56
N GLN A 189 -9.07 6.32 -10.87
CA GLN A 189 -8.84 5.05 -11.56
C GLN A 189 -7.35 4.69 -11.59
N THR A 190 -6.54 5.55 -12.18
CA THR A 190 -5.09 5.39 -12.42
C THR A 190 -4.28 5.82 -11.20
N LYS A 191 -4.91 6.55 -10.26
CA LYS A 191 -4.26 7.08 -9.06
C LYS A 191 -3.19 8.14 -9.36
N GLU A 192 -3.28 8.75 -10.54
CA GLU A 192 -2.40 9.83 -10.96
C GLU A 192 -2.51 10.97 -9.96
N THR A 193 -1.37 11.42 -9.45
CA THR A 193 -1.32 12.49 -8.46
C THR A 193 -0.66 13.71 -9.06
N ILE A 194 -1.24 14.87 -8.82
CA ILE A 194 -0.71 16.17 -9.19
C ILE A 194 -0.62 17.01 -7.92
N ILE A 195 0.51 17.65 -7.69
CA ILE A 195 0.76 18.50 -6.52
C ILE A 195 1.14 19.90 -7.00
N ARG A 196 0.46 20.92 -6.48
CA ARG A 196 0.78 22.32 -6.77
C ARG A 196 0.93 23.10 -5.47
N TRP A 197 2.03 23.84 -5.37
CA TRP A 197 2.25 24.79 -4.30
C TRP A 197 1.43 26.06 -4.57
N ILE A 198 0.71 26.54 -3.56
CA ILE A 198 -0.12 27.74 -3.66
C ILE A 198 0.17 28.66 -2.47
N GLN A 199 0.54 29.90 -2.77
CA GLN A 199 0.89 30.90 -1.77
C GLN A 199 -0.26 31.23 -0.78
N ASN A 200 -1.51 31.27 -1.27
CA ASN A 200 -2.70 31.52 -0.47
C ASN A 200 -3.94 30.87 -1.10
N ARG A 201 -4.98 30.63 -0.30
CA ARG A 201 -6.20 29.92 -0.71
C ARG A 201 -7.32 30.85 -1.21
N THR A 202 -6.99 31.87 -1.99
CA THR A 202 -8.03 32.70 -2.62
C THR A 202 -8.76 31.89 -3.69
N ASN A 203 -10.09 32.06 -3.81
CA ASN A 203 -10.93 31.29 -4.73
C ASN A 203 -10.42 31.36 -6.19
N GLU A 204 -10.06 32.55 -6.66
CA GLU A 204 -9.57 32.76 -8.02
C GLU A 204 -8.24 32.04 -8.27
N ARG A 205 -7.30 32.13 -7.32
CA ARG A 205 -5.98 31.50 -7.46
C ARG A 205 -6.09 29.98 -7.41
N VAL A 206 -6.91 29.43 -6.50
CA VAL A 206 -7.19 28.00 -6.43
C VAL A 206 -7.80 27.50 -7.74
N SER A 207 -8.80 28.20 -8.28
CA SER A 207 -9.45 27.83 -9.53
C SER A 207 -8.48 27.85 -10.71
N ARG A 208 -7.66 28.91 -10.82
CA ARG A 208 -6.63 29.02 -11.87
C ARG A 208 -5.61 27.88 -11.79
N VAL A 209 -5.15 27.54 -10.58
CA VAL A 209 -4.18 26.45 -10.39
C VAL A 209 -4.79 25.10 -10.73
N ILE A 210 -6.05 24.83 -10.37
CA ILE A 210 -6.74 23.59 -10.72
C ILE A 210 -6.89 23.46 -12.24
N LEU A 211 -7.35 24.53 -12.91
CA LEU A 211 -7.51 24.53 -14.36
C LEU A 211 -6.19 24.30 -15.09
N GLY A 212 -5.11 24.96 -14.64
CA GLY A 212 -3.77 24.72 -15.20
C GLY A 212 -3.24 23.32 -14.89
N ALA A 213 -3.51 22.76 -13.72
CA ALA A 213 -3.08 21.42 -13.33
C ALA A 213 -3.81 20.31 -14.12
N LEU A 214 -5.08 20.53 -14.46
CA LEU A 214 -5.92 19.59 -15.20
C LEU A 214 -6.00 19.90 -16.70
N ALA A 215 -5.26 20.90 -17.19
CA ALA A 215 -5.21 21.22 -18.60
C ALA A 215 -4.74 20.00 -19.42
N GLY A 216 -5.48 19.66 -20.48
CA GLY A 216 -5.20 18.49 -21.31
C GLY A 216 -5.50 17.13 -20.65
N LYS A 217 -6.09 17.11 -19.45
CA LYS A 217 -6.56 15.89 -18.78
C LYS A 217 -8.05 15.71 -19.00
N ARG A 218 -8.51 14.45 -19.05
CA ARG A 218 -9.95 14.15 -18.98
C ARG A 218 -10.45 14.46 -17.56
N VAL A 219 -11.48 15.29 -17.46
CA VAL A 219 -12.15 15.62 -16.20
C VAL A 219 -13.63 15.29 -16.34
N ALA A 220 -14.04 14.15 -15.79
CA ALA A 220 -15.44 13.73 -15.69
C ALA A 220 -16.10 14.30 -14.42
N SER A 221 -15.33 14.51 -13.36
CA SER A 221 -15.79 15.23 -12.15
C SER A 221 -14.61 15.62 -11.27
N LEU A 222 -14.82 16.59 -10.39
CA LEU A 222 -13.88 16.96 -9.33
C LEU A 222 -14.56 16.95 -7.96
N ALA A 223 -14.11 16.10 -7.04
CA ALA A 223 -14.59 16.05 -5.66
C ALA A 223 -13.64 16.77 -4.71
N VAL A 224 -14.11 17.79 -3.99
CA VAL A 224 -13.31 18.63 -3.07
C VAL A 224 -13.89 18.67 -1.66
N ASP A 225 -13.10 19.15 -0.71
CA ASP A 225 -13.59 19.42 0.64
C ASP A 225 -14.48 20.67 0.69
N ASN A 226 -15.30 20.72 1.73
CA ASN A 226 -16.09 21.90 2.09
C ASN A 226 -15.19 23.01 2.69
N ASP A 227 -14.24 23.49 1.90
CA ASP A 227 -13.34 24.60 2.22
C ASP A 227 -13.88 25.89 1.57
N ILE A 228 -13.70 27.03 2.23
CA ILE A 228 -14.08 28.36 1.73
C ILE A 228 -13.32 28.73 0.45
N ALA A 229 -12.17 28.09 0.23
CA ALA A 229 -11.36 28.18 -0.97
C ALA A 229 -12.07 27.70 -2.26
N PHE A 230 -13.22 27.02 -2.11
CA PHE A 230 -14.07 26.53 -3.20
C PHE A 230 -15.44 27.22 -3.24
N ALA A 231 -15.59 28.41 -2.64
CA ALA A 231 -16.86 29.13 -2.68
C ALA A 231 -17.33 29.41 -4.11
N GLN A 232 -16.40 29.70 -5.03
CA GLN A 232 -16.67 29.92 -6.47
C GLN A 232 -16.70 28.63 -7.31
N HIS A 233 -17.05 27.48 -6.72
CA HIS A 233 -17.08 26.19 -7.41
C HIS A 233 -17.94 26.12 -8.68
N ARG A 234 -18.97 26.97 -8.81
CA ARG A 234 -19.81 27.05 -10.02
C ARG A 234 -19.00 27.55 -11.23
N ASP A 235 -18.22 28.61 -11.05
CA ASP A 235 -17.30 29.11 -12.09
C ASP A 235 -16.27 28.03 -12.45
N LEU A 236 -15.68 27.40 -11.43
CA LEU A 236 -14.73 26.31 -11.62
C LEU A 236 -15.35 25.14 -12.40
N SER A 237 -16.59 24.75 -12.07
CA SER A 237 -17.32 23.67 -12.74
C SER A 237 -17.61 24.02 -14.20
N SER A 238 -18.05 25.24 -14.48
CA SER A 238 -18.27 25.75 -15.84
C SER A 238 -16.98 25.72 -16.66
N ARG A 239 -15.87 26.18 -16.08
CA ARG A 239 -14.57 26.25 -16.78
C ARG A 239 -13.90 24.89 -16.96
N LEU A 240 -14.16 23.94 -16.07
CA LEU A 240 -13.73 22.54 -16.23
C LEU A 240 -14.59 21.77 -17.24
N GLY A 241 -15.81 22.24 -17.54
CA GLY A 241 -16.80 21.46 -18.28
C GLY A 241 -17.25 20.19 -17.53
N ALA A 242 -17.12 20.19 -16.20
CA ALA A 242 -17.34 19.01 -15.38
C ALA A 242 -17.93 19.39 -14.00
N PRO A 243 -18.77 18.53 -13.40
CA PRO A 243 -19.36 18.80 -12.10
C PRO A 243 -18.29 18.80 -11.00
N VAL A 244 -18.38 19.82 -10.13
CA VAL A 244 -17.59 19.93 -8.90
C VAL A 244 -18.48 19.52 -7.71
N TYR A 245 -18.09 18.45 -7.03
CA TYR A 245 -18.83 17.90 -5.89
C TYR A 245 -18.13 18.21 -4.57
N PHE A 246 -18.91 18.37 -3.50
CA PHE A 246 -18.38 18.53 -2.15
C PHE A 246 -18.54 17.24 -1.34
N ALA A 247 -17.45 16.83 -0.67
CA ALA A 247 -17.48 15.76 0.31
C ALA A 247 -18.40 16.14 1.48
N ARG A 248 -19.20 15.18 1.96
CA ARG A 248 -20.12 15.42 3.07
C ARG A 248 -19.33 15.48 4.39
N PRO A 249 -19.74 16.35 5.33
CA PRO A 249 -19.17 16.36 6.67
C PRO A 249 -19.25 14.96 7.32
N PHE A 250 -18.19 14.57 8.03
CA PHE A 250 -18.13 13.31 8.81
C PHE A 250 -18.19 12.01 8.01
N ARG A 251 -18.06 12.04 6.67
CA ARG A 251 -17.96 10.85 5.82
C ARG A 251 -16.57 10.70 5.20
N SER A 252 -15.69 9.96 5.88
CA SER A 252 -14.34 9.61 5.38
C SER A 252 -14.35 8.79 4.08
N ASN A 253 -15.51 8.27 3.66
CA ASN A 253 -15.65 7.42 2.48
C ASN A 253 -15.82 8.22 1.17
N ASP A 254 -15.98 9.54 1.24
CA ASP A 254 -16.20 10.37 0.06
C ASP A 254 -14.87 10.70 -0.66
N LYS A 255 -13.74 10.77 0.08
CA LYS A 255 -12.38 11.08 -0.42
C LYS A 255 -11.26 10.14 0.11
N PRO A 256 -11.44 8.81 0.08
CA PRO A 256 -10.51 7.89 0.73
C PRO A 256 -9.14 7.84 0.03
N LEU A 257 -9.07 8.21 -1.26
CA LEU A 257 -7.85 8.10 -2.03
C LEU A 257 -6.91 9.28 -1.74
N VAL A 258 -7.41 10.52 -1.83
CA VAL A 258 -6.57 11.68 -1.56
C VAL A 258 -6.13 11.75 -0.10
N GLU A 259 -6.94 11.31 0.87
CA GLU A 259 -6.50 11.19 2.27
C GLU A 259 -5.30 10.23 2.39
N ASN A 260 -5.38 9.07 1.73
CA ASN A 260 -4.29 8.12 1.71
C ASN A 260 -3.03 8.69 1.03
N THR A 261 -3.19 9.39 -0.10
CA THR A 261 -2.09 10.07 -0.81
C THR A 261 -1.44 11.14 0.05
N ASN A 262 -2.23 11.93 0.78
CA ASN A 262 -1.73 12.94 1.70
C ASN A 262 -0.87 12.34 2.81
N ARG A 263 -1.16 11.13 3.29
CA ARG A 263 -0.27 10.43 4.25
C ARG A 263 1.10 10.09 3.68
N TRP A 264 1.20 9.83 2.38
CA TRP A 264 2.48 9.61 1.70
C TRP A 264 3.23 10.91 1.52
N ILE A 265 2.56 11.98 1.08
CA ILE A 265 3.17 13.31 0.96
C ILE A 265 3.70 13.79 2.33
N ARG A 266 2.97 13.51 3.42
CA ARG A 266 3.37 13.86 4.79
C ARG A 266 4.64 13.18 5.30
N TRP A 267 5.13 12.18 4.59
CA TRP A 267 6.42 11.59 4.91
C TRP A 267 7.58 12.40 4.35
N PHE A 268 7.40 13.04 3.21
CA PHE A 268 8.35 13.98 2.60
C PHE A 268 8.19 15.41 3.15
N VAL A 269 6.96 15.80 3.48
CA VAL A 269 6.61 17.12 4.02
C VAL A 269 5.89 16.93 5.36
N PRO A 270 6.65 16.75 6.47
CA PRO A 270 6.08 16.52 7.80
C PRO A 270 5.04 17.57 8.22
N LYS A 271 4.26 17.23 9.25
CA LYS A 271 3.38 18.23 9.87
C LYS A 271 4.25 19.32 10.51
N LYS A 272 3.78 20.57 10.46
CA LYS A 272 4.48 21.76 10.96
C LYS A 272 5.71 22.19 10.15
N THR A 273 6.01 21.55 9.02
CA THR A 273 6.97 22.10 8.04
C THR A 273 6.48 23.47 7.57
N ASP A 274 7.37 24.45 7.52
CA ASP A 274 7.07 25.72 6.86
C ASP A 274 7.00 25.46 5.34
N LEU A 275 5.81 25.66 4.76
CA LEU A 275 5.61 25.36 3.36
C LEU A 275 6.27 26.38 2.44
N ARG A 276 6.79 27.50 2.95
CA ARG A 276 7.63 28.42 2.16
C ARG A 276 8.98 27.81 1.79
N ASP A 277 9.48 26.89 2.61
CA ASP A 277 10.76 26.21 2.40
C ASP A 277 10.64 25.00 1.46
N VAL A 278 9.41 24.61 1.11
CA VAL A 278 9.16 23.48 0.20
C VAL A 278 9.34 23.96 -1.25
N THR A 279 10.43 23.53 -1.88
CA THR A 279 10.79 23.96 -3.24
C THR A 279 9.95 23.27 -4.31
N ILE A 280 9.93 23.86 -5.51
CA ILE A 280 9.25 23.28 -6.68
C ILE A 280 9.86 21.92 -7.04
N GLU A 281 11.18 21.79 -6.90
CA GLU A 281 11.93 20.56 -7.16
C GLU A 281 11.51 19.46 -6.18
N GLN A 282 11.35 19.79 -4.91
CA GLN A 282 10.85 18.85 -3.90
C GLN A 282 9.43 18.40 -4.22
N VAL A 283 8.55 19.32 -4.62
CA VAL A 283 7.18 18.98 -5.05
C VAL A 283 7.18 18.06 -6.27
N ARG A 284 7.98 18.38 -7.29
CA ARG A 284 8.15 17.54 -8.49
C ARG A 284 8.68 16.15 -8.14
N HIS A 285 9.66 16.06 -7.24
CA HIS A 285 10.20 14.78 -6.79
C HIS A 285 9.12 13.91 -6.12
N ILE A 286 8.31 14.51 -5.23
CA ILE A 286 7.22 13.78 -4.55
C ILE A 286 6.16 13.33 -5.56
N GLU A 287 5.79 14.21 -6.50
CA GLU A 287 4.84 13.89 -7.59
C GLU A 287 5.34 12.75 -8.47
N GLU A 288 6.61 12.81 -8.90
CA GLU A 288 7.30 11.78 -9.67
C GLU A 288 7.27 10.44 -8.93
N TRP A 289 7.66 10.44 -7.65
CA TRP A 289 7.67 9.25 -6.82
C TRP A 289 6.28 8.62 -6.69
N LEU A 290 5.25 9.43 -6.41
CA LEU A 290 3.87 8.94 -6.31
C LEU A 290 3.41 8.32 -7.63
N ASN A 291 3.78 8.91 -8.76
CA ASN A 291 3.33 8.44 -10.06
C ASN A 291 4.11 7.25 -10.61
N THR A 292 5.36 7.03 -10.16
CA THR A 292 6.21 5.92 -10.61
C THR A 292 6.26 4.73 -9.67
N VAL A 293 5.94 4.92 -8.38
CA VAL A 293 6.00 3.80 -7.42
C VAL A 293 4.93 2.72 -7.74
N PRO A 294 5.32 1.43 -7.78
CA PRO A 294 4.37 0.33 -7.98
C PRO A 294 3.27 0.30 -6.92
N ARG A 295 2.01 0.07 -7.32
CA ARG A 295 0.87 0.02 -6.39
C ARG A 295 0.15 -1.32 -6.48
N GLN A 296 -0.04 -1.97 -5.33
CA GLN A 296 -0.74 -3.28 -5.28
C GLN A 296 -2.17 -3.20 -5.83
N CYS A 297 -2.89 -2.11 -5.60
CA CYS A 297 -4.23 -1.89 -6.14
C CYS A 297 -4.28 -1.72 -7.66
N LEU A 298 -3.13 -1.49 -8.30
CA LEU A 298 -2.96 -1.42 -9.75
C LEU A 298 -2.22 -2.66 -10.27
N GLY A 299 -2.31 -3.80 -9.58
CA GLY A 299 -1.62 -5.03 -10.00
C GLY A 299 -0.09 -4.90 -10.00
N PHE A 300 0.47 -4.01 -9.18
CA PHE A 300 1.90 -3.66 -9.14
C PHE A 300 2.42 -2.88 -10.36
N TYR A 301 1.54 -2.35 -11.20
CA TYR A 301 1.88 -1.25 -12.09
C TYR A 301 1.97 0.08 -11.31
N SER A 302 2.73 1.01 -11.86
CA SER A 302 2.78 2.40 -11.43
C SER A 302 1.56 3.15 -11.94
N SER A 303 1.25 4.28 -11.31
CA SER A 303 0.16 5.13 -11.80
C SER A 303 0.43 5.62 -13.22
N ARG A 304 1.68 6.00 -13.52
CA ARG A 304 2.12 6.45 -14.84
C ARG A 304 1.88 5.41 -15.93
N GLU A 305 2.25 4.16 -15.67
CA GLU A 305 2.02 3.06 -16.62
C GLU A 305 0.53 2.88 -16.90
N VAL A 306 -0.31 2.89 -15.86
CA VAL A 306 -1.76 2.74 -16.02
C VAL A 306 -2.36 3.96 -16.74
N THR A 307 -1.97 5.19 -16.38
CA THR A 307 -2.46 6.42 -17.03
C THR A 307 -2.17 6.42 -18.53
N ARG A 308 -0.98 5.95 -18.95
CA ARG A 308 -0.61 5.87 -20.37
C ARG A 308 -1.65 5.09 -21.18
N LEU A 309 -2.18 3.99 -20.64
CA LEU A 309 -3.19 3.16 -21.31
C LEU A 309 -4.48 3.92 -21.64
N TYR A 310 -4.84 4.92 -20.83
CA TYR A 310 -6.05 5.73 -21.07
C TYR A 310 -5.78 6.92 -21.99
N THR A 311 -4.56 7.45 -22.00
CA THR A 311 -4.19 8.61 -22.83
C THR A 311 -3.81 8.22 -24.25
N THR A 312 -3.23 7.03 -24.47
CA THR A 312 -2.82 6.58 -25.82
C THR A 312 -3.94 5.97 -26.64
N CYS A 313 -5.04 5.52 -26.01
CA CYS A 313 -6.19 4.94 -26.71
C CYS A 313 -7.28 5.97 -27.06
N SER A 314 -7.01 7.27 -26.93
CA SER A 314 -7.97 8.36 -27.19
C SER A 314 -7.63 9.17 -28.45
N VAL A 315 -6.95 8.56 -29.44
CA VAL A 315 -6.66 9.16 -30.75
C VAL A 315 -7.50 8.48 -31.82
#